data_AF-A0A9D8YQ93-F1
#
_entry.id   AF-A0A9D8YQ93-F1
#
_cell.length_a   1.000
_cell.length_b   1.000
_cell.length_c   1.000
_cell.angle_alpha   90.00
_cell.angle_beta   90.00
_cell.angle_gamma   90.00
#
_symmetry.space_group_name_H-M   'P 1'
#
loop_
_entity.id
_entity.type
_entity.pdbx_description
1 polymer ?
#
loop_
_entity_poly.entity_id
_entity_poly.type
_entity_poly.pdbx_seq_one_letter_code
_entity_poly.pdbx_strand_id
1 'polypeptide(L)'
;MMRHILLFASTLILGACASEPTDALPEGITACPDERPQVCTMIYAPVCALTEEGERKTFASDCVACGDEAVIGFEKGGPCPE
;
A
#
# COMPACT_ATOMS: atom_id res chain seq x y z
N MET A 1 6.07 -5.19 -51.99
CA MET A 1 5.23 -5.80 -50.93
C MET A 1 6.01 -6.18 -49.67
N MET A 2 7.12 -6.94 -49.75
CA MET A 2 7.93 -7.34 -48.57
C MET A 2 8.46 -6.16 -47.72
N ARG A 3 8.81 -5.03 -48.36
CA ARG A 3 9.34 -3.83 -47.68
C ARG A 3 8.27 -3.05 -46.88
N HIS A 4 7.00 -3.16 -47.25
CA HIS A 4 5.91 -2.53 -46.50
C HIS A 4 5.46 -3.39 -45.30
N ILE A 5 5.62 -4.72 -45.41
CA ILE A 5 5.40 -5.67 -44.30
C ILE A 5 6.41 -5.42 -43.17
N LEU A 6 7.68 -5.15 -43.51
CA LEU A 6 8.73 -4.82 -42.53
C LEU A 6 8.50 -3.47 -41.82
N LEU A 7 7.90 -2.49 -42.50
CA LEU A 7 7.59 -1.18 -41.92
C LEU A 7 6.39 -1.23 -40.95
N PHE A 8 5.34 -1.98 -41.28
CA PHE A 8 4.18 -2.17 -40.40
C PHE A 8 4.50 -2.99 -39.13
N ALA A 9 5.43 -3.94 -39.23
CA ALA A 9 5.88 -4.75 -38.09
C ALA A 9 6.66 -3.93 -37.04
N SER A 10 7.33 -2.84 -37.44
CA SER A 10 8.11 -2.00 -36.52
C SER A 10 7.25 -1.05 -35.67
N THR A 11 6.09 -0.63 -36.17
CA THR A 11 5.18 0.26 -35.43
C THR A 11 4.42 -0.42 -34.29
N LEU A 12 4.38 -1.76 -34.26
CA LEU A 12 3.61 -2.52 -33.26
C LEU A 12 4.34 -2.69 -31.92
N ILE A 13 5.63 -2.33 -31.83
CA ILE A 13 6.49 -2.67 -30.68
C ILE A 13 6.54 -1.56 -29.61
N LEU A 14 6.05 -0.35 -29.90
CA LEU A 14 6.14 0.80 -28.97
C LEU A 14 4.95 0.95 -27.99
N GLY A 15 4.02 -0.03 -27.93
CA GLY A 15 2.76 0.10 -27.20
C GLY A 15 2.69 -0.54 -25.80
N ALA A 16 3.81 -0.99 -25.21
CA ALA A 16 3.79 -1.78 -23.97
C ALA A 16 4.31 -1.02 -22.74
N CYS A 17 3.64 0.07 -22.37
CA CYS A 17 3.70 0.61 -21.01
C CYS A 17 2.35 0.33 -20.35
N ALA A 18 2.16 -0.87 -19.82
CA ALA A 18 1.05 -1.15 -18.93
C ALA A 18 1.50 -0.80 -17.51
N SER A 19 1.09 0.37 -17.01
CA SER A 19 1.20 0.69 -15.59
C SER A 19 0.20 -0.20 -14.85
N GLU A 20 0.67 -1.13 -14.03
CA GLU A 20 -0.20 -1.88 -13.13
C GLU A 20 -0.87 -0.90 -12.15
N PRO A 21 -2.20 -0.97 -11.94
CA PRO A 21 -2.81 -0.34 -10.79
C PRO A 21 -2.37 -1.14 -9.57
N THR A 22 -1.23 -0.78 -9.00
CA THR A 22 -0.96 -1.12 -7.60
C THR A 22 -1.96 -0.31 -6.80
N ASP A 23 -2.73 -0.98 -5.93
CA ASP A 23 -3.41 -0.36 -4.79
C ASP A 23 -2.37 0.36 -3.92
N ALA A 24 -1.88 1.48 -4.42
CA ALA A 24 -0.81 2.23 -3.83
C ALA A 24 -1.41 2.92 -2.61
N LEU A 25 -0.98 2.47 -1.43
CA LEU A 25 -1.27 3.14 -0.18
C LEU A 25 -0.95 4.64 -0.31
N PRO A 26 -1.69 5.51 0.39
CA PRO A 26 -1.38 6.94 0.42
C PRO A 26 0.08 7.21 0.82
N GLU A 27 0.65 8.30 0.31
CA GLU A 27 2.00 8.70 0.71
C GLU A 27 2.11 8.85 2.23
N GLY A 28 3.23 8.39 2.80
CA GLY A 28 3.49 8.43 4.24
C GLY A 28 2.87 7.27 5.04
N ILE A 29 2.07 6.40 4.41
CA ILE A 29 1.55 5.20 5.04
C ILE A 29 2.55 4.05 4.90
N THR A 30 2.88 3.44 6.04
CA THR A 30 3.61 2.17 6.09
C THR A 30 2.61 1.03 5.99
N ALA A 31 2.75 0.17 4.98
CA ALA A 31 1.94 -1.03 4.84
C ALA A 31 2.12 -1.95 6.03
N CYS A 32 1.04 -2.57 6.48
CA CYS A 32 1.18 -3.67 7.42
C CYS A 32 1.75 -4.91 6.70
N PRO A 33 2.49 -5.79 7.42
CA PRO A 33 2.95 -7.04 6.84
C PRO A 33 1.77 -7.98 6.54
N ASP A 34 1.96 -8.84 5.53
CA ASP A 34 0.99 -9.88 5.16
C ASP A 34 0.71 -10.81 6.34
N GLU A 35 1.77 -11.26 7.02
CA GLU A 35 1.69 -12.06 8.24
C GLU A 35 1.36 -11.16 9.45
N ARG A 36 0.14 -11.32 10.00
CA ARG A 36 -0.37 -10.47 11.08
C ARG A 36 0.24 -10.85 12.44
N PRO A 37 0.84 -9.91 13.19
CA PRO A 37 1.28 -10.17 14.55
C PRO A 37 0.11 -10.59 15.45
N GLN A 38 0.25 -11.74 16.10
CA GLN A 38 -0.75 -12.28 17.04
C GLN A 38 -0.48 -11.85 18.48
N VAL A 39 0.75 -11.44 18.78
CA VAL A 39 1.20 -11.05 20.11
C VAL A 39 2.03 -9.78 19.99
N CYS A 40 1.67 -8.77 20.79
CA CYS A 40 2.40 -7.51 20.86
C CYS A 40 2.99 -7.29 22.24
N THR A 41 4.15 -6.64 22.27
CA THR A 41 4.74 -6.11 23.52
C THR A 41 3.91 -4.94 24.06
N MET A 42 4.05 -4.62 25.35
CA MET A 42 3.38 -3.48 25.99
C MET A 42 4.06 -2.13 25.67
N ILE A 43 4.42 -1.91 24.41
CA ILE A 43 4.99 -0.64 23.94
C ILE A 43 3.85 0.32 23.63
N TYR A 44 3.99 1.55 24.13
CA TYR A 44 3.11 2.66 23.80
C TYR A 44 3.87 3.67 22.93
N ALA A 45 3.64 3.59 21.63
CA ALA A 45 4.22 4.44 20.60
C ALA A 45 3.16 4.64 19.51
N PRO A 46 2.16 5.52 19.75
CA PRO A 46 0.92 5.53 18.99
C PRO A 46 1.15 5.83 17.51
N VAL A 47 0.27 5.25 16.70
CA VAL A 47 0.25 5.41 15.24
C VAL A 47 -1.17 5.74 14.78
N CYS A 48 -1.29 6.39 13.62
CA CYS A 48 -2.57 6.60 12.95
C CYS A 48 -2.73 5.53 11.87
N ALA A 49 -3.56 4.53 12.12
CA ALA A 49 -3.81 3.42 11.20
C ALA A 49 -4.86 3.80 10.15
N LEU A 50 -4.73 3.23 8.95
CA LEU A 50 -5.68 3.30 7.85
C LEU A 50 -6.33 1.92 7.68
N THR A 51 -7.66 1.88 7.65
CA THR A 51 -8.41 0.64 7.40
C THR A 51 -8.68 0.40 5.91
N GLU A 52 -9.08 -0.81 5.56
CA GLU A 52 -9.58 -1.16 4.21
C GLU A 52 -10.77 -0.27 3.80
N GLU A 53 -11.59 0.16 4.75
CA GLU A 53 -12.74 1.06 4.53
C GLU A 53 -12.32 2.55 4.38
N GLY A 54 -11.03 2.85 4.50
CA GLY A 54 -10.49 4.20 4.41
C GLY A 54 -10.63 5.02 5.69
N GLU A 55 -11.03 4.40 6.80
CA GLU A 55 -11.11 5.07 8.10
C GLU A 55 -9.73 5.24 8.74
N ARG A 56 -9.58 6.30 9.53
CA ARG A 56 -8.36 6.54 10.30
C ARG A 56 -8.60 6.36 11.79
N LYS A 57 -7.76 5.54 12.43
CA LYS A 57 -7.91 5.21 13.85
C LYS A 57 -6.57 5.18 14.57
N THR A 58 -6.54 5.74 15.77
CA THR A 58 -5.36 5.69 16.64
C THR A 58 -5.23 4.31 17.27
N PHE A 59 -4.05 3.72 17.15
CA PHE A 59 -3.67 2.50 17.87
C PHE A 59 -2.46 2.76 18.77
N ALA A 60 -2.31 1.93 19.81
CA ALA A 60 -1.27 2.09 20.84
C ALA A 60 0.16 1.91 20.31
N SER A 61 0.33 1.11 19.26
CA SER A 61 1.58 0.91 18.52
C SER A 61 1.30 0.35 17.12
N ASP A 62 2.32 0.34 16.28
CA ASP A 62 2.30 -0.31 14.96
C ASP A 62 1.98 -1.79 15.04
N CYS A 63 2.52 -2.51 16.03
CA CYS A 63 2.17 -3.92 16.25
C CYS A 63 0.67 -4.12 16.52
N VAL A 64 0.09 -3.31 17.40
CA VAL A 64 -1.33 -3.43 17.74
C VAL A 64 -2.21 -3.03 16.55
N ALA A 65 -1.81 -2.00 15.79
CA ALA A 65 -2.49 -1.62 14.55
C ALA A 65 -2.50 -2.76 13.54
N CYS A 66 -1.32 -3.32 13.23
CA CYS A 66 -1.20 -4.42 12.29
C CYS A 66 -1.66 -5.78 12.87
N GLY A 67 -2.11 -5.85 14.11
CA GLY A 67 -2.81 -7.03 14.64
C GLY A 67 -4.29 -7.08 14.23
N ASP A 68 -4.87 -5.94 13.88
CA ASP A 68 -6.28 -5.83 13.45
C ASP A 68 -6.37 -6.14 11.95
N GLU A 69 -7.12 -7.15 11.54
CA GLU A 69 -7.23 -7.56 10.13
C GLU A 69 -7.78 -6.45 9.22
N ALA A 70 -8.58 -5.52 9.75
CA ALA A 70 -9.12 -4.42 8.96
C ALA A 70 -8.09 -3.34 8.60
N VAL A 71 -6.89 -3.36 9.20
CA VAL A 71 -5.85 -2.33 9.02
C VAL A 71 -4.89 -2.70 7.91
N ILE A 72 -4.83 -1.87 6.86
CA ILE A 72 -3.94 -2.02 5.70
C ILE A 72 -2.59 -1.33 5.89
N GLY A 73 -2.52 -0.33 6.77
CA GLY A 73 -1.28 0.38 7.04
C GLY A 73 -1.42 1.43 8.13
N PHE A 74 -0.32 2.12 8.42
CA PHE A 74 -0.28 3.14 9.47
C PHE A 74 0.75 4.24 9.19
N GLU A 75 0.51 5.43 9.72
CA GLU A 75 1.44 6.54 9.78
C GLU A 75 2.12 6.58 11.16
N LYS A 76 3.46 6.68 11.16
CA LYS A 76 4.24 6.92 12.39
C LYS A 76 4.24 8.40 12.74
N GLY A 77 4.33 8.71 14.03
CA GLY A 77 4.50 10.10 14.50
C GLY A 77 3.50 10.54 15.56
N GLY A 78 2.51 9.69 15.86
CA GLY A 78 1.55 9.96 16.93
C GLY A 78 0.15 9.43 16.63
N PRO A 79 -0.84 9.81 17.45
CA PRO A 79 -2.24 9.51 17.19
C PRO A 79 -2.76 10.23 15.94
N CYS A 80 -3.92 9.82 15.45
CA CYS A 80 -4.62 10.55 14.39
C CYS A 80 -4.97 11.98 14.85
N PRO A 81 -4.96 12.97 13.94
CA PRO A 81 -5.45 14.31 14.23
C PRO A 81 -6.95 14.28 14.55
N GLU A 82 -7.39 15.19 15.43
CA GLU A 82 -8.81 15.41 15.77
C GLU A 82 -9.60 16.09 14.63
#